data_AF-A0A535XE29-F1
#
_entry.id   AF-A0A535XE29-F1
#
_cell.length_a   1.000
_cell.length_b   1.000
_cell.length_c   1.000
_cell.angle_alpha   90.00
_cell.angle_beta   90.00
_cell.angle_gamma   90.00
#
_symmetry.space_group_name_H-M   'P 1'
#
loop_
_entity.id
_entity.type
_entity.pdbx_description
1 polymer ?
#
loop_
_entity_poly.entity_id
_entity_poly.type
_entity_poly.pdbx_seq_one_letter_code
_entity_poly.pdbx_strand_id
1 'polypeptide(L)'
;MIPLETLRAAPKVLLHDHLDGGLRPATVVELARDQGYAGLPTTDANELGRWFHASAASGSLSLYLRGFAHTIAVMQTEEAIERVAYECGEDLARDGIVYAEIRYAPVFHTENGLNLEHVVQSVERGFERAEREHRITLRQIICAMRDRTDSLEMAELAVANRQRGVVGFDIAGEEAGHPPKAHLDAFQLCRRENFSITIHAGEAFGPPSIWQAVQYCGAHRIGHGVRLVEDMAISEGKVVKLGPLAAYIRYKRIPLELCPSSNVDTGAVPTLAEHPIRHFI
;
A
#
# COMPACT_ATOMS: atom_id res chain seq x y z
N MET A 1 16.87 19.34 14.40
CA MET A 1 16.38 18.66 13.18
C MET A 1 17.35 17.51 12.91
N ILE A 2 16.86 16.29 12.69
CA ILE A 2 17.74 15.14 12.41
C ILE A 2 18.24 15.29 10.95
N PRO A 3 19.55 15.19 10.66
CA PRO A 3 20.06 15.27 9.29
C PRO A 3 19.52 14.15 8.40
N LEU A 4 19.35 14.43 7.10
CA LEU A 4 18.87 13.43 6.15
C LEU A 4 19.81 12.22 6.04
N GLU A 5 21.13 12.44 6.14
CA GLU A 5 22.09 11.33 6.12
C GLU A 5 21.93 10.43 7.35
N THR A 6 21.66 11.02 8.51
CA THR A 6 21.35 10.26 9.74
C THR A 6 20.05 9.47 9.59
N LEU A 7 18.99 10.06 9.00
CA LEU A 7 17.72 9.35 8.76
C LEU A 7 17.91 8.17 7.78
N ARG A 8 18.71 8.34 6.74
CA ARG A 8 19.03 7.26 5.78
C ARG A 8 19.86 6.16 6.41
N ALA A 9 20.82 6.49 7.27
CA ALA A 9 21.67 5.51 7.94
C ALA A 9 20.92 4.65 8.98
N ALA A 10 19.81 5.12 9.52
CA ALA A 10 19.00 4.34 10.46
C ALA A 10 18.36 3.13 9.76
N PRO A 11 18.41 1.91 10.33
CA PRO A 11 17.69 0.77 9.78
C PRO A 11 16.19 0.98 9.94
N LYS A 12 15.46 0.84 8.83
CA LYS A 12 14.00 1.11 8.77
C LYS A 12 13.24 -0.10 8.24
N VAL A 13 11.99 -0.22 8.67
CA VAL A 13 11.04 -1.24 8.24
C VAL A 13 9.90 -0.52 7.55
N LEU A 14 9.58 -0.90 6.31
CA LEU A 14 8.49 -0.33 5.52
C LEU A 14 7.36 -1.34 5.41
N LEU A 15 6.17 -1.01 5.92
CA LEU A 15 5.06 -1.97 6.00
C LEU A 15 3.86 -1.60 5.12
N HIS A 16 3.94 -0.47 4.40
CA HIS A 16 2.83 0.06 3.61
C HIS A 16 3.35 0.85 2.43
N ASP A 17 3.57 0.15 1.34
CA ASP A 17 3.97 0.72 0.06
C ASP A 17 3.43 -0.14 -1.09
N HIS A 18 3.00 0.52 -2.17
CA HIS A 18 2.32 -0.11 -3.30
C HIS A 18 3.27 -0.24 -4.50
N LEU A 19 3.55 -1.47 -4.93
CA LEU A 19 4.45 -1.73 -6.07
C LEU A 19 3.94 -1.08 -7.35
N ASP A 20 2.64 -1.23 -7.61
CA ASP A 20 1.91 -0.71 -8.77
C ASP A 20 1.69 0.81 -8.71
N GLY A 21 2.05 1.47 -7.60
CA GLY A 21 2.07 2.93 -7.45
C GLY A 21 3.47 3.57 -7.39
N GLY A 22 4.53 2.76 -7.26
CA GLY A 22 5.88 3.23 -6.89
C GLY A 22 6.90 3.28 -8.03
N LEU A 23 6.48 3.23 -9.29
CA LEU A 23 7.40 3.09 -10.44
C LEU A 23 8.25 4.35 -10.65
N ARG A 24 9.50 4.15 -11.08
CA ARG A 24 10.35 5.24 -11.59
C ARG A 24 9.72 5.81 -12.87
N PRO A 25 9.57 7.14 -13.00
CA PRO A 25 9.02 7.75 -14.21
C PRO A 25 9.78 7.37 -15.50
N ALA A 26 11.11 7.23 -15.43
CA ALA A 26 11.91 6.78 -16.57
C ALA A 26 11.56 5.36 -17.01
N THR A 27 11.37 4.44 -16.04
CA THR A 27 10.94 3.07 -16.30
C THR A 27 9.53 3.03 -16.91
N VAL A 28 8.60 3.87 -16.45
CA VAL A 28 7.27 3.99 -17.06
C VAL A 28 7.36 4.39 -18.54
N VAL A 29 8.19 5.39 -18.86
CA VAL A 29 8.39 5.83 -20.25
C VAL A 29 8.98 4.71 -21.12
N GLU A 30 10.01 4.02 -20.63
CA GLU A 30 10.67 2.93 -21.35
C GLU A 30 9.72 1.75 -21.60
N LEU A 31 9.03 1.28 -20.56
CA LEU A 31 8.07 0.19 -20.67
C LEU A 31 6.87 0.56 -21.55
N ALA A 32 6.39 1.80 -21.47
CA ALA A 32 5.32 2.28 -22.34
C ALA A 32 5.73 2.24 -23.82
N ARG A 33 6.95 2.68 -24.15
CA ARG A 33 7.48 2.58 -25.52
C ARG A 33 7.58 1.12 -25.97
N ASP A 34 8.16 0.25 -25.14
CA ASP A 34 8.46 -1.13 -25.51
C ASP A 34 7.17 -1.97 -25.66
N GLN A 35 6.10 -1.63 -24.93
CA GLN A 35 4.79 -2.27 -25.00
C GLN A 35 3.80 -1.55 -25.93
N GLY A 36 4.19 -0.43 -26.55
CA GLY A 36 3.33 0.34 -27.45
C GLY A 36 2.18 1.10 -26.75
N TYR A 37 2.30 1.39 -25.45
CA TYR A 37 1.33 2.17 -24.69
C TYR A 37 1.48 3.68 -24.97
N ALA A 38 0.49 4.27 -25.64
CA ALA A 38 0.48 5.68 -26.03
C ALA A 38 -0.32 6.60 -25.09
N GLY A 39 -0.77 6.09 -23.93
CA GLY A 39 -1.64 6.83 -23.00
C GLY A 39 -0.92 7.86 -22.11
N LEU A 40 0.42 7.92 -22.13
CA LEU A 40 1.17 8.83 -21.27
C LEU A 40 0.95 10.30 -21.65
N PRO A 41 0.85 11.22 -20.67
CA PRO A 41 0.68 12.66 -20.92
C PRO A 41 1.95 13.32 -21.49
N THR A 42 3.11 12.69 -21.29
CA THR A 42 4.42 13.10 -21.80
C THR A 42 5.35 11.88 -21.80
N THR A 43 6.38 11.92 -22.65
CA THR A 43 7.45 10.90 -22.69
C THR A 43 8.76 11.42 -22.09
N ASP A 44 8.80 12.66 -21.58
CA ASP A 44 9.92 13.12 -20.75
C ASP A 44 9.74 12.63 -19.31
N ALA A 45 10.70 11.88 -18.79
CA ALA A 45 10.62 11.26 -17.48
C ALA A 45 10.49 12.29 -16.34
N ASN A 46 11.12 13.47 -16.47
CA ASN A 46 11.07 14.49 -15.42
C ASN A 46 9.71 15.20 -15.42
N GLU A 47 9.16 15.51 -16.60
CA GLU A 47 7.80 16.02 -16.75
C GLU A 47 6.76 15.01 -16.26
N LEU A 48 6.93 13.73 -16.58
CA LEU A 48 6.03 12.68 -16.13
C LEU A 48 6.06 12.54 -14.60
N GLY A 49 7.23 12.62 -13.97
CA GLY A 49 7.36 12.63 -12.52
C GLY A 49 6.63 13.82 -11.86
N ARG A 50 6.73 15.02 -12.45
CA ARG A 50 5.97 16.20 -11.98
C ARG A 50 4.46 16.00 -12.16
N TRP A 51 4.05 15.39 -13.28
CA TRP A 51 2.65 15.10 -13.55
C TRP A 51 2.07 14.11 -12.53
N PHE A 52 2.80 13.02 -12.21
CA PHE A 52 2.38 12.06 -11.18
C PHE A 52 2.21 12.74 -9.82
N HIS A 53 3.18 13.56 -9.40
CA HIS A 53 3.09 14.27 -8.12
C HIS A 53 1.91 15.26 -8.08
N ALA A 54 1.70 16.02 -9.15
CA ALA A 54 0.56 16.94 -9.25
C ALA A 54 -0.79 16.21 -9.28
N SER A 55 -0.87 15.05 -9.94
CA SER A 55 -2.08 14.21 -9.96
C SER A 55 -2.36 13.60 -8.58
N ALA A 56 -1.32 13.24 -7.83
CA ALA A 56 -1.43 12.72 -6.47
C ALA A 56 -1.93 13.79 -5.50
N ALA A 57 -1.35 15.01 -5.53
CA ALA A 57 -1.68 16.16 -4.69
C ALA A 57 -3.06 16.79 -5.04
N SER A 58 -4.09 15.96 -5.10
CA SER A 58 -5.43 16.29 -5.60
C SER A 58 -6.45 16.55 -4.49
N GLY A 59 -6.11 16.22 -3.23
CA GLY A 59 -7.00 16.36 -2.08
C GLY A 59 -8.18 15.38 -2.10
N SER A 60 -8.12 14.33 -2.94
CA SER A 60 -9.15 13.30 -3.06
C SER A 60 -8.53 11.97 -3.45
N LEU A 61 -8.87 10.91 -2.71
CA LEU A 61 -8.44 9.54 -3.01
C LEU A 61 -8.82 9.12 -4.44
N SER A 62 -10.01 9.46 -4.93
CA SER A 62 -10.45 9.05 -6.28
C SER A 62 -9.63 9.71 -7.39
N LEU A 63 -9.16 10.95 -7.18
CA LEU A 63 -8.32 11.67 -8.14
C LEU A 63 -6.86 11.23 -8.06
N TYR A 64 -6.38 10.92 -6.85
CA TYR A 64 -5.06 10.34 -6.58
C TYR A 64 -4.84 9.06 -7.40
N LEU A 65 -5.84 8.17 -7.44
CA LEU A 65 -5.77 6.88 -8.14
C LEU A 65 -5.64 6.98 -9.67
N ARG A 66 -5.84 8.15 -10.29
CA ARG A 66 -5.73 8.30 -11.75
C ARG A 66 -4.33 8.00 -12.28
N GLY A 67 -3.29 8.26 -11.49
CA GLY A 67 -1.91 7.94 -11.87
C GLY A 67 -1.70 6.43 -12.08
N PHE A 68 -2.43 5.59 -11.34
CA PHE A 68 -2.32 4.13 -11.44
C PHE A 68 -2.68 3.60 -12.83
N ALA A 69 -3.54 4.30 -13.58
CA ALA A 69 -3.88 3.90 -14.95
C ALA A 69 -2.64 3.77 -15.86
N HIS A 70 -1.61 4.61 -15.65
CA HIS A 70 -0.38 4.56 -16.45
C HIS A 70 0.60 3.50 -15.94
N THR A 71 0.76 3.36 -14.62
CA THR A 71 1.67 2.38 -14.04
C THR A 71 1.17 0.96 -14.25
N ILE A 72 -0.13 0.71 -14.07
CA ILE A 72 -0.78 -0.56 -14.36
C ILE A 72 -0.63 -0.92 -15.85
N ALA A 73 -0.87 0.03 -16.76
CA ALA A 73 -0.80 -0.22 -18.20
C ALA A 73 0.58 -0.69 -18.69
N VAL A 74 1.65 -0.31 -17.99
CA VAL A 74 3.03 -0.73 -18.33
C VAL A 74 3.49 -1.97 -17.57
N MET A 75 2.66 -2.53 -16.68
CA MET A 75 2.96 -3.73 -15.89
C MET A 75 2.10 -4.92 -16.35
N GLN A 76 2.11 -5.19 -17.66
CA GLN A 76 1.28 -6.25 -18.27
C GLN A 76 2.09 -7.44 -18.81
N THR A 77 3.41 -7.49 -18.56
CA THR A 77 4.28 -8.62 -18.90
C THR A 77 5.10 -9.04 -17.68
N GLU A 78 5.55 -10.30 -17.67
CA GLU A 78 6.37 -10.83 -16.59
C GLU A 78 7.68 -10.04 -16.42
N GLU A 79 8.32 -9.67 -17.53
CA GLU A 79 9.58 -8.91 -17.53
C GLU A 79 9.40 -7.49 -16.97
N ALA A 80 8.27 -6.85 -17.29
CA ALA A 80 7.96 -5.52 -16.78
C ALA A 80 7.73 -5.54 -15.26
N ILE A 81 6.95 -6.52 -14.77
CA ILE A 81 6.66 -6.69 -13.35
C ILE A 81 7.94 -7.05 -12.57
N GLU A 82 8.75 -7.98 -13.10
CA GLU A 82 10.03 -8.36 -12.50
C GLU A 82 10.99 -7.18 -12.40
N ARG A 83 11.09 -6.36 -13.47
CA ARG A 83 11.91 -5.14 -13.48
C ARG A 83 11.44 -4.16 -12.41
N VAL A 84 10.14 -3.86 -12.35
CA VAL A 84 9.58 -2.92 -11.37
C VAL A 84 9.81 -3.42 -9.93
N ALA A 85 9.62 -4.72 -9.68
CA ALA A 85 9.88 -5.34 -8.38
C ALA A 85 11.35 -5.25 -7.96
N TYR A 86 12.28 -5.49 -8.89
CA TYR A 86 13.71 -5.32 -8.64
C TYR A 86 14.08 -3.86 -8.34
N GLU A 87 13.60 -2.91 -9.14
CA GLU A 87 13.88 -1.48 -8.98
C GLU A 87 13.32 -0.93 -7.65
N CYS A 88 12.16 -1.41 -7.22
CA CYS A 88 11.59 -1.14 -5.90
C CYS A 88 12.57 -1.53 -4.78
N GLY A 89 13.10 -2.77 -4.83
CA GLY A 89 14.08 -3.24 -3.85
C GLY A 89 15.38 -2.42 -3.85
N GLU A 90 15.88 -2.04 -5.02
CA GLU A 90 17.05 -1.16 -5.16
C GLU A 90 16.82 0.21 -4.50
N ASP A 91 15.68 0.85 -4.78
CA ASP A 91 15.36 2.18 -4.24
C ASP A 91 15.16 2.16 -2.73
N LEU A 92 14.46 1.16 -2.20
CA LEU A 92 14.24 1.01 -0.77
C LEU A 92 15.55 0.74 -0.02
N ALA A 93 16.42 -0.11 -0.56
CA ALA A 93 17.74 -0.34 0.03
C ALA A 93 18.59 0.94 0.05
N ARG A 94 18.52 1.76 -1.00
CA ARG A 94 19.21 3.06 -1.07
C ARG A 94 18.70 4.05 -0.03
N ASP A 95 17.44 3.96 0.38
CA ASP A 95 16.87 4.77 1.46
C ASP A 95 17.15 4.19 2.87
N GLY A 96 17.82 3.04 2.95
CA GLY A 96 18.18 2.37 4.22
C GLY A 96 17.04 1.56 4.84
N ILE A 97 16.07 1.15 4.03
CA ILE A 97 15.10 0.12 4.41
C ILE A 97 15.80 -1.23 4.44
N VAL A 98 15.63 -1.97 5.55
CA VAL A 98 16.23 -3.30 5.73
C VAL A 98 15.19 -4.42 5.61
N TYR A 99 13.91 -4.10 5.76
CA TYR A 99 12.79 -5.01 5.54
C TYR A 99 11.60 -4.24 4.98
N ALA A 100 10.97 -4.75 3.93
CA ALA A 100 9.74 -4.20 3.40
C ALA A 100 8.68 -5.26 3.11
N GLU A 101 7.43 -4.92 3.41
CA GLU A 101 6.24 -5.62 2.94
C GLU A 101 5.55 -4.76 1.89
N ILE A 102 5.69 -5.16 0.63
CA ILE A 102 5.21 -4.43 -0.54
C ILE A 102 3.90 -5.05 -1.00
N ARG A 103 2.91 -4.20 -1.25
CA ARG A 103 1.58 -4.62 -1.65
C ARG A 103 1.27 -4.24 -3.09
N TYR A 104 0.36 -4.95 -3.73
CA TYR A 104 -0.13 -4.67 -5.08
C TYR A 104 -1.38 -5.50 -5.35
N ALA A 105 -2.13 -5.16 -6.39
CA ALA A 105 -3.32 -5.92 -6.78
C ALA A 105 -3.06 -6.76 -8.04
N PRO A 106 -2.84 -8.09 -7.93
CA PRO A 106 -2.53 -8.93 -9.09
C PRO A 106 -3.56 -8.88 -10.22
N VAL A 107 -4.84 -8.65 -9.87
CA VAL A 107 -5.96 -8.52 -10.81
C VAL A 107 -5.79 -7.41 -11.84
N PHE A 108 -4.95 -6.41 -11.56
CA PHE A 108 -4.68 -5.33 -12.51
C PHE A 108 -3.64 -5.69 -13.57
N HIS A 109 -2.93 -6.80 -13.41
CA HIS A 109 -1.79 -7.16 -14.26
C HIS A 109 -2.08 -8.36 -15.18
N THR A 110 -3.36 -8.63 -15.46
CA THR A 110 -3.81 -9.80 -16.25
C THR A 110 -4.40 -9.43 -17.62
N GLU A 111 -4.31 -8.17 -18.06
CA GLU A 111 -4.98 -7.71 -19.29
C GLU A 111 -4.32 -8.23 -20.58
N ASN A 112 -3.02 -8.53 -20.54
CA ASN A 112 -2.28 -9.13 -21.67
C ASN A 112 -2.00 -10.64 -21.51
N GLY A 113 -2.90 -11.36 -20.84
CA GLY A 113 -2.88 -12.83 -20.82
C GLY A 113 -2.01 -13.47 -19.75
N LEU A 114 -1.43 -12.68 -18.84
CA LEU A 114 -0.90 -13.21 -17.59
C LEU A 114 -2.05 -13.76 -16.73
N ASN A 115 -1.80 -14.86 -16.03
CA ASN A 115 -2.66 -15.28 -14.93
C ASN A 115 -2.10 -14.72 -13.61
N LEU A 116 -2.89 -14.80 -12.55
CA LEU A 116 -2.54 -14.29 -11.23
C LEU A 116 -1.23 -14.88 -10.69
N GLU A 117 -0.95 -16.15 -10.96
CA GLU A 117 0.30 -16.78 -10.53
C GLU A 117 1.50 -16.22 -11.28
N HIS A 118 1.43 -16.03 -12.60
CA HIS A 118 2.52 -15.39 -13.36
C HIS A 118 2.89 -14.03 -12.77
N VAL A 119 1.90 -13.24 -12.34
CA VAL A 119 2.14 -11.94 -11.69
C VAL A 119 2.90 -12.11 -10.37
N VAL A 120 2.43 -12.97 -9.46
CA VAL A 120 3.08 -13.23 -8.16
C VAL A 120 4.50 -13.79 -8.33
N GLN A 121 4.69 -14.69 -9.29
CA GLN A 121 6.00 -15.25 -9.62
C GLN A 121 6.96 -14.19 -10.17
N SER A 122 6.47 -13.25 -10.98
CA SER A 122 7.29 -12.17 -11.53
C SER A 122 7.78 -11.20 -10.45
N VAL A 123 6.91 -10.85 -9.49
CA VAL A 123 7.28 -10.03 -8.33
C VAL A 123 8.31 -10.74 -7.47
N GLU A 124 8.10 -12.03 -7.18
CA GLU A 124 9.07 -12.83 -6.41
C GLU A 124 10.45 -12.84 -7.08
N ARG A 125 10.55 -13.10 -8.38
CA ARG A 125 11.86 -13.11 -9.08
C ARG A 125 12.58 -11.77 -8.99
N GLY A 126 11.84 -10.65 -9.12
CA GLY A 126 12.41 -9.30 -8.99
C GLY A 126 12.90 -9.03 -7.57
N PHE A 127 12.12 -9.44 -6.57
CA PHE A 127 12.51 -9.33 -5.15
C PHE A 127 13.71 -10.20 -4.81
N GLU A 128 13.74 -11.47 -5.22
CA GLU A 128 14.88 -12.34 -5.00
C GLU A 128 16.16 -11.77 -5.61
N ARG A 129 16.05 -11.15 -6.80
CA ARG A 129 17.19 -10.47 -7.42
C ARG A 129 17.65 -9.28 -6.60
N ALA A 130 16.72 -8.45 -6.12
CA ALA A 130 17.07 -7.30 -5.28
C ALA A 130 17.68 -7.73 -3.94
N GLU A 131 17.15 -8.77 -3.28
CA GLU A 131 17.68 -9.31 -2.02
C GLU A 131 19.09 -9.92 -2.17
N ARG A 132 19.45 -10.44 -3.36
CA ARG A 132 20.81 -10.93 -3.64
C ARG A 132 21.81 -9.79 -3.81
N GLU A 133 21.40 -8.68 -4.41
CA GLU A 133 22.28 -7.57 -4.77
C GLU A 133 22.32 -6.46 -3.70
N HIS A 134 21.28 -6.38 -2.87
CA HIS A 134 21.10 -5.35 -1.85
C HIS A 134 20.78 -5.95 -0.48
N ARG A 135 21.17 -5.25 0.59
CA ARG A 135 20.94 -5.69 1.98
C ARG A 135 19.52 -5.32 2.45
N ILE A 136 18.52 -5.96 1.87
CA ILE A 136 17.10 -5.78 2.18
C ILE A 136 16.40 -7.14 2.20
N THR A 137 15.30 -7.24 2.95
CA THR A 137 14.37 -8.36 2.89
C THR A 137 13.01 -7.86 2.38
N LEU A 138 12.46 -8.47 1.34
CA LEU A 138 11.26 -8.05 0.64
C LEU A 138 10.19 -9.13 0.71
N ARG A 139 8.99 -8.77 1.16
CA ARG A 139 7.85 -9.66 1.25
C ARG A 139 6.65 -9.06 0.52
N GLN A 140 5.77 -9.93 0.06
CA GLN A 140 4.61 -9.57 -0.75
C GLN A 140 3.35 -9.52 0.12
N ILE A 141 2.47 -8.56 -0.16
CA ILE A 141 1.09 -8.53 0.33
C ILE A 141 0.17 -8.49 -0.90
N ILE A 142 -0.78 -9.41 -0.96
CA ILE A 142 -1.77 -9.42 -2.05
C ILE A 142 -2.96 -8.57 -1.65
N CYS A 143 -3.26 -7.56 -2.46
CA CYS A 143 -4.44 -6.71 -2.30
C CYS A 143 -5.60 -7.22 -3.14
N ALA A 144 -6.77 -7.36 -2.51
CA ALA A 144 -8.04 -7.28 -3.20
C ALA A 144 -8.45 -5.80 -3.39
N MET A 145 -9.38 -5.54 -4.31
CA MET A 145 -9.92 -4.21 -4.53
C MET A 145 -11.37 -4.09 -4.04
N ARG A 146 -11.65 -2.97 -3.36
CA ARG A 146 -12.94 -2.65 -2.72
C ARG A 146 -14.13 -2.61 -3.67
N ASP A 147 -13.90 -2.29 -4.93
CA ASP A 147 -14.90 -2.16 -6.00
C ASP A 147 -15.11 -3.47 -6.78
N ARG A 148 -14.41 -4.55 -6.41
CA ARG A 148 -14.47 -5.87 -7.06
C ARG A 148 -15.08 -6.93 -6.16
N THR A 149 -15.48 -8.05 -6.75
CA THR A 149 -16.12 -9.18 -6.04
C THR A 149 -15.22 -10.41 -5.88
N ASP A 150 -14.00 -10.37 -6.40
CA ASP A 150 -13.02 -11.45 -6.46
C ASP A 150 -12.07 -11.51 -5.24
N SER A 151 -12.40 -10.81 -4.16
CA SER A 151 -11.57 -10.78 -2.95
C SER A 151 -11.27 -12.16 -2.34
N LEU A 152 -12.17 -13.13 -2.49
CA LEU A 152 -11.95 -14.49 -2.00
C LEU A 152 -10.85 -15.20 -2.79
N GLU A 153 -10.86 -15.07 -4.12
CA GLU A 153 -9.82 -15.60 -5.00
C GLU A 153 -8.45 -14.96 -4.68
N MET A 154 -8.42 -13.66 -4.39
CA MET A 154 -7.19 -12.98 -3.97
C MET A 154 -6.66 -13.49 -2.61
N ALA A 155 -7.55 -13.78 -1.67
CA ALA A 155 -7.14 -14.38 -0.39
C ALA A 155 -6.62 -15.81 -0.57
N GLU A 156 -7.25 -16.61 -1.44
CA GLU A 156 -6.78 -17.96 -1.81
C GLU A 156 -5.38 -17.90 -2.45
N LEU A 157 -5.18 -16.99 -3.41
CA LEU A 157 -3.88 -16.74 -4.04
C LEU A 157 -2.81 -16.38 -3.01
N ALA A 158 -3.14 -15.47 -2.08
CA ALA A 158 -2.22 -15.02 -1.04
C ALA A 158 -1.81 -16.16 -0.10
N VAL A 159 -2.78 -16.96 0.34
CA VAL A 159 -2.57 -18.14 1.17
C VAL A 159 -1.74 -19.19 0.46
N ALA A 160 -2.04 -19.48 -0.81
CA ALA A 160 -1.33 -20.47 -1.62
C ALA A 160 0.15 -20.12 -1.82
N ASN A 161 0.46 -18.83 -1.92
CA ASN A 161 1.81 -18.32 -2.15
C ASN A 161 2.60 -17.99 -0.86
N ARG A 162 2.16 -18.45 0.31
CA ARG A 162 2.85 -18.17 1.60
C ARG A 162 4.28 -18.66 1.72
N GLN A 163 4.64 -19.71 0.97
CA GLN A 163 6.02 -20.24 0.91
C GLN A 163 6.89 -19.50 -0.12
N ARG A 164 6.31 -18.54 -0.85
CA ARG A 164 6.91 -17.79 -1.95
C ARG A 164 7.02 -16.29 -1.61
N GLY A 165 7.15 -16.01 -0.31
CA GLY A 165 7.33 -14.66 0.21
C GLY A 165 6.05 -13.83 0.37
N VAL A 166 4.86 -14.35 0.09
CA VAL A 166 3.60 -13.67 0.42
C VAL A 166 3.27 -13.83 1.90
N VAL A 167 3.17 -12.72 2.63
CA VAL A 167 3.05 -12.74 4.11
C VAL A 167 1.75 -12.17 4.64
N GLY A 168 0.94 -11.57 3.77
CA GLY A 168 -0.33 -10.99 4.17
C GLY A 168 -1.31 -10.76 3.02
N PHE A 169 -2.55 -10.54 3.42
CA PHE A 169 -3.65 -10.15 2.57
C PHE A 169 -4.15 -8.75 2.98
N ASP A 170 -4.51 -7.94 1.99
CA ASP A 170 -5.03 -6.58 2.18
C ASP A 170 -6.24 -6.32 1.27
N ILE A 171 -6.93 -5.22 1.54
CA ILE A 171 -7.89 -4.63 0.63
C ILE A 171 -7.64 -3.14 0.48
N ALA A 172 -7.61 -2.66 -0.76
CA ALA A 172 -7.32 -1.28 -1.15
C ALA A 172 -8.39 -0.71 -2.11
N GLY A 173 -8.21 0.54 -2.54
CA GLY A 173 -9.17 1.27 -3.39
C GLY A 173 -10.04 2.25 -2.60
N GLU A 174 -11.10 2.76 -3.23
CA GLU A 174 -11.96 3.78 -2.64
C GLU A 174 -12.64 3.29 -1.35
N GLU A 175 -12.31 3.90 -0.21
CA GLU A 175 -12.79 3.44 1.10
C GLU A 175 -14.26 3.78 1.36
N ALA A 176 -14.68 5.00 1.04
CA ALA A 176 -16.04 5.46 1.27
C ALA A 176 -17.01 4.72 0.34
N GLY A 177 -18.14 4.23 0.89
CA GLY A 177 -19.13 3.47 0.12
C GLY A 177 -18.79 1.98 -0.08
N HIS A 178 -17.53 1.57 0.11
CA HIS A 178 -17.08 0.19 -0.10
C HIS A 178 -16.53 -0.42 1.19
N PRO A 179 -17.41 -0.81 2.13
CA PRO A 179 -16.99 -1.25 3.46
C PRO A 179 -16.20 -2.57 3.41
N PRO A 180 -15.14 -2.76 4.23
CA PRO A 180 -14.32 -3.97 4.19
C PRO A 180 -15.13 -5.23 4.53
N LYS A 181 -16.19 -5.12 5.34
CA LYS A 181 -17.08 -6.24 5.68
C LYS A 181 -17.82 -6.84 4.47
N ALA A 182 -17.85 -6.17 3.32
CA ALA A 182 -18.38 -6.74 2.07
C ALA A 182 -17.51 -7.91 1.56
N HIS A 183 -16.27 -8.02 2.03
CA HIS A 183 -15.29 -9.02 1.64
C HIS A 183 -15.02 -10.02 2.78
N LEU A 184 -16.03 -10.24 3.65
CA LEU A 184 -15.86 -10.99 4.89
C LEU A 184 -15.35 -12.43 4.65
N ASP A 185 -15.80 -13.09 3.57
CA ASP A 185 -15.41 -14.46 3.26
C ASP A 185 -13.90 -14.60 3.02
N ALA A 186 -13.29 -13.62 2.34
CA ALA A 186 -11.85 -13.55 2.12
C ALA A 186 -11.08 -13.44 3.45
N PHE A 187 -11.51 -12.53 4.33
CA PHE A 187 -10.88 -12.38 5.65
C PHE A 187 -11.08 -13.60 6.55
N GLN A 188 -12.26 -14.24 6.50
CA GLN A 188 -12.51 -15.47 7.23
C GLN A 188 -11.65 -16.63 6.72
N LEU A 189 -11.39 -16.70 5.41
CA LEU A 189 -10.43 -17.64 4.85
C LEU A 189 -9.03 -17.40 5.42
N CYS A 190 -8.52 -16.17 5.36
CA CYS A 190 -7.22 -15.82 5.92
C CYS A 190 -7.11 -16.21 7.40
N ARG A 191 -8.15 -15.96 8.20
CA ARG A 191 -8.17 -16.34 9.62
C ARG A 191 -8.15 -17.85 9.84
N ARG A 192 -8.93 -18.63 9.08
CA ARG A 192 -8.91 -20.11 9.17
C ARG A 192 -7.54 -20.69 8.81
N GLU A 193 -6.85 -20.02 7.89
CA GLU A 193 -5.54 -20.41 7.38
C GLU A 193 -4.35 -19.82 8.17
N ASN A 194 -4.61 -19.18 9.32
CA ASN A 194 -3.60 -18.48 10.14
C ASN A 194 -2.76 -17.47 9.34
N PHE A 195 -3.38 -16.78 8.39
CA PHE A 195 -2.73 -15.84 7.51
C PHE A 195 -2.89 -14.39 7.98
N SER A 196 -1.86 -13.57 7.77
CA SER A 196 -1.85 -12.19 8.21
C SER A 196 -2.83 -11.35 7.39
N ILE A 197 -3.43 -10.36 8.05
CA ILE A 197 -4.43 -9.46 7.48
C ILE A 197 -4.04 -8.04 7.86
N THR A 198 -3.83 -7.19 6.86
CA THR A 198 -3.86 -5.73 7.01
C THR A 198 -5.05 -5.20 6.22
N ILE A 199 -5.58 -4.05 6.58
CA ILE A 199 -6.74 -3.45 5.89
C ILE A 199 -6.54 -1.94 5.86
N HIS A 200 -6.56 -1.32 4.68
CA HIS A 200 -6.69 0.14 4.57
C HIS A 200 -7.99 0.57 5.25
N ALA A 201 -7.93 1.34 6.33
CA ALA A 201 -9.12 1.85 6.98
C ALA A 201 -8.80 3.11 7.78
N GLY A 202 -9.75 4.05 7.88
CA GLY A 202 -9.50 5.28 8.61
C GLY A 202 -8.74 6.31 7.80
N GLU A 203 -8.81 6.29 6.46
CA GLU A 203 -8.17 7.28 5.58
C GLU A 203 -9.23 8.24 5.02
N ALA A 204 -10.07 7.76 4.09
CA ALA A 204 -11.16 8.52 3.51
C ALA A 204 -12.49 8.29 4.26
N PHE A 205 -12.59 7.25 5.10
CA PHE A 205 -13.74 7.01 5.99
C PHE A 205 -13.30 6.94 7.46
N GLY A 206 -14.18 7.37 8.38
CA GLY A 206 -13.83 7.61 9.79
C GLY A 206 -13.72 6.35 10.65
N PRO A 207 -13.78 6.50 11.99
CA PRO A 207 -13.74 5.39 12.95
C PRO A 207 -14.63 4.18 12.66
N PRO A 208 -15.84 4.30 12.05
CA PRO A 208 -16.65 3.13 11.67
C PRO A 208 -15.95 2.18 10.69
N SER A 209 -15.07 2.68 9.81
CA SER A 209 -14.28 1.85 8.91
C SER A 209 -13.27 0.99 9.65
N ILE A 210 -12.51 1.64 10.54
CA ILE A 210 -11.51 1.00 11.39
C ILE A 210 -12.19 -0.04 12.29
N TRP A 211 -13.36 0.29 12.84
CA TRP A 211 -14.17 -0.65 13.61
C TRP A 211 -14.51 -1.90 12.80
N GLN A 212 -14.92 -1.75 11.53
CA GLN A 212 -15.23 -2.90 10.67
C GLN A 212 -13.99 -3.73 10.36
N ALA A 213 -12.86 -3.08 10.05
CA ALA A 213 -11.59 -3.75 9.80
C ALA A 213 -11.16 -4.62 11.00
N VAL A 214 -11.24 -4.08 12.22
CA VAL A 214 -10.83 -4.79 13.43
C VAL A 214 -11.85 -5.83 13.87
N GLN A 215 -13.10 -5.43 14.08
CA GLN A 215 -14.09 -6.26 14.80
C GLN A 215 -14.74 -7.33 13.92
N TYR A 216 -14.94 -7.03 12.63
CA TYR A 216 -15.58 -7.97 11.70
C TYR A 216 -14.53 -8.76 10.92
N CYS A 217 -13.55 -8.05 10.37
CA CYS A 217 -12.58 -8.65 9.44
C CYS A 217 -11.35 -9.24 10.15
N GLY A 218 -11.08 -8.84 11.41
CA GLY A 218 -9.97 -9.39 12.19
C GLY A 218 -8.60 -8.90 11.73
N ALA A 219 -8.50 -7.63 11.30
CA ALA A 219 -7.25 -7.02 10.89
C ALA A 219 -6.19 -7.07 12.02
N HIS A 220 -4.97 -7.46 11.65
CA HIS A 220 -3.81 -7.46 12.54
C HIS A 220 -3.08 -6.11 12.53
N ARG A 221 -3.15 -5.38 11.41
CA ARG A 221 -2.68 -4.00 11.23
C ARG A 221 -3.72 -3.19 10.46
N ILE A 222 -3.66 -1.87 10.58
CA ILE A 222 -4.52 -0.95 9.86
C ILE A 222 -3.68 -0.09 8.92
N GLY A 223 -3.96 -0.18 7.62
CA GLY A 223 -3.45 0.73 6.61
C GLY A 223 -3.97 2.14 6.84
N HIS A 224 -3.07 3.12 6.97
CA HIS A 224 -3.36 4.47 7.47
C HIS A 224 -3.88 4.48 8.93
N GLY A 225 -5.20 4.44 9.14
CA GLY A 225 -5.81 4.61 10.47
C GLY A 225 -5.73 6.05 11.01
N VAL A 226 -5.39 7.03 10.18
CA VAL A 226 -5.14 8.42 10.61
C VAL A 226 -6.37 9.06 11.26
N ARG A 227 -7.57 8.72 10.77
CA ARG A 227 -8.85 9.20 11.31
C ARG A 227 -9.25 8.54 12.64
N LEU A 228 -8.43 7.64 13.21
CA LEU A 228 -8.62 7.16 14.58
C LEU A 228 -8.55 8.30 15.61
N VAL A 229 -7.87 9.41 15.27
CA VAL A 229 -7.78 10.61 16.10
C VAL A 229 -9.17 11.18 16.45
N GLU A 230 -10.20 10.94 15.62
CA GLU A 230 -11.58 11.37 15.87
C GLU A 230 -12.23 10.63 17.04
N ASP A 231 -11.70 9.47 17.42
CA ASP A 231 -12.09 8.72 18.63
C ASP A 231 -11.24 9.14 19.84
N MET A 232 -10.65 10.34 19.84
CA MET A 232 -9.85 10.87 20.94
C MET A 232 -10.33 12.27 21.33
N ALA A 233 -10.25 12.59 22.63
CA ALA A 233 -10.37 13.96 23.10
C ALA A 233 -8.98 14.57 23.27
N ILE A 234 -8.73 15.68 22.58
CA ILE A 234 -7.46 16.40 22.60
C ILE A 234 -7.69 17.77 23.23
N SER A 235 -6.83 18.14 24.18
CA SER A 235 -6.81 19.46 24.82
C SER A 235 -5.37 19.93 24.92
N GLU A 236 -5.11 21.18 24.53
CA GLU A 236 -3.75 21.77 24.53
C GLU A 236 -2.70 20.90 23.81
N GLY A 237 -3.09 20.26 22.70
CA GLY A 237 -2.21 19.39 21.91
C GLY A 237 -1.88 18.03 22.56
N LYS A 238 -2.57 17.66 23.64
CA LYS A 238 -2.39 16.38 24.34
C LYS A 238 -3.67 15.56 24.34
N VAL A 239 -3.53 14.25 24.21
CA VAL A 239 -4.65 13.31 24.34
C VAL A 239 -5.05 13.23 25.82
N VAL A 240 -6.25 13.71 26.15
CA VAL A 240 -6.79 13.68 27.53
C VAL A 240 -7.74 12.52 27.77
N LYS A 241 -8.30 11.95 26.70
CA LYS A 241 -9.19 10.77 26.78
C LYS A 241 -9.15 9.99 25.46
N LEU A 242 -9.14 8.67 25.57
CA LEU A 242 -9.37 7.77 24.45
C LEU A 242 -10.84 7.33 24.45
N GLY A 243 -11.46 7.34 23.27
CA GLY A 243 -12.71 6.64 23.02
C GLY A 243 -12.51 5.12 22.99
N PRO A 244 -13.60 4.34 22.89
CA PRO A 244 -13.55 2.89 23.03
C PRO A 244 -12.69 2.21 21.96
N LEU A 245 -12.71 2.70 20.71
CA LEU A 245 -11.97 2.09 19.61
C LEU A 245 -10.47 2.38 19.74
N ALA A 246 -10.11 3.63 19.99
CA ALA A 246 -8.73 4.04 20.21
C ALA A 246 -8.12 3.35 21.45
N ALA A 247 -8.89 3.23 22.53
CA ALA A 247 -8.49 2.46 23.71
C ALA A 247 -8.27 0.97 23.38
N TYR A 248 -9.15 0.36 22.58
CA TYR A 248 -9.02 -1.04 22.17
C TYR A 248 -7.78 -1.26 21.29
N ILE A 249 -7.55 -0.40 20.28
CA ILE A 249 -6.37 -0.46 19.40
C ILE A 249 -5.08 -0.35 20.21
N ARG A 250 -5.01 0.61 21.14
CA ARG A 250 -3.87 0.77 22.06
C ARG A 250 -3.67 -0.47 22.94
N TYR A 251 -4.74 -0.99 23.54
CA TYR A 251 -4.68 -2.15 24.42
C TYR A 251 -4.20 -3.41 23.69
N LYS A 252 -4.72 -3.67 22.49
CA LYS A 252 -4.33 -4.80 21.65
C LYS A 252 -3.01 -4.59 20.91
N ARG A 253 -2.45 -3.38 20.95
CA ARG A 253 -1.25 -2.97 20.21
C ARG A 253 -1.37 -3.23 18.71
N ILE A 254 -2.53 -2.92 18.14
CA ILE A 254 -2.76 -3.02 16.70
C ILE A 254 -1.95 -1.92 16.01
N PRO A 255 -0.95 -2.25 15.17
CA PRO A 255 -0.15 -1.24 14.47
C PRO A 255 -0.98 -0.43 13.47
N LEU A 256 -0.67 0.87 13.40
CA LEU A 256 -1.17 1.77 12.36
C LEU A 256 -0.05 2.03 11.36
N GLU A 257 -0.31 1.76 10.09
CA GLU A 257 0.62 1.96 8.98
C GLU A 257 0.41 3.37 8.41
N LEU A 258 0.84 4.40 9.14
CA LEU A 258 0.60 5.80 8.78
C LEU A 258 1.49 6.27 7.63
N CYS A 259 0.90 7.03 6.69
CA CYS A 259 1.55 7.51 5.47
C CYS A 259 1.41 9.03 5.34
N PRO A 260 2.23 9.86 6.03
CA PRO A 260 1.94 11.29 6.21
C PRO A 260 1.78 12.10 4.92
N SER A 261 2.67 11.92 3.93
CA SER A 261 2.54 12.64 2.65
C SER A 261 1.29 12.20 1.88
N SER A 262 1.05 10.89 1.81
CA SER A 262 -0.15 10.32 1.19
C SER A 262 -1.42 10.84 1.86
N ASN A 263 -1.48 10.93 3.19
CA ASN A 263 -2.65 11.46 3.89
C ASN A 263 -2.93 12.94 3.59
N VAL A 264 -1.90 13.72 3.23
CA VAL A 264 -2.09 15.09 2.72
C VAL A 264 -2.57 15.05 1.27
N ASP A 265 -1.92 14.26 0.43
CA ASP A 265 -2.23 14.17 -1.00
C ASP A 265 -3.67 13.66 -1.27
N THR A 266 -4.17 12.73 -0.43
CA THR A 266 -5.54 12.20 -0.50
C THR A 266 -6.58 13.08 0.18
N GLY A 267 -6.16 14.12 0.91
CA GLY A 267 -7.04 15.04 1.64
C GLY A 267 -7.54 14.51 2.99
N ALA A 268 -7.02 13.37 3.46
CA ALA A 268 -7.35 12.83 4.79
C ALA A 268 -6.87 13.74 5.93
N VAL A 269 -5.80 14.50 5.68
CA VAL A 269 -5.22 15.51 6.58
C VAL A 269 -4.91 16.78 5.78
N PRO A 270 -5.14 18.00 6.31
CA PRO A 270 -4.89 19.23 5.55
C PRO A 270 -3.42 19.49 5.21
N THR A 271 -2.52 19.30 6.18
CA THR A 271 -1.09 19.59 6.04
C THR A 271 -0.24 18.62 6.87
N LEU A 272 1.04 18.48 6.54
CA LEU A 272 1.99 17.70 7.34
C LEU A 272 2.14 18.24 8.78
N ALA A 273 1.98 19.54 8.98
CA ALA A 273 2.05 20.18 10.29
C ALA A 273 0.86 19.81 11.19
N GLU A 274 -0.30 19.59 10.59
CA GLU A 274 -1.54 19.20 11.25
C GLU A 274 -1.71 17.67 11.37
N HIS A 275 -0.76 16.90 10.83
CA HIS A 275 -0.86 15.44 10.86
C HIS A 275 -0.85 14.88 12.29
N PRO A 276 -1.84 14.05 12.68
CA PRO A 276 -2.03 13.63 14.07
C PRO A 276 -1.04 12.54 14.53
N ILE A 277 0.04 12.30 13.79
CA ILE A 277 0.97 11.17 14.05
C ILE A 277 1.56 11.24 15.47
N ARG A 278 1.77 12.45 15.98
CA ARG A 278 2.31 12.69 17.33
C ARG A 278 1.37 12.25 18.45
N HIS A 279 0.08 12.08 18.18
CA HIS A 279 -0.89 11.61 19.16
C HIS A 279 -0.92 10.08 19.28
N PHE A 280 -0.29 9.37 18.34
CA PHE A 280 -0.21 7.90 18.33
C PHE A 280 1.12 7.35 18.87
N ILE A 281 2.11 8.22 19.13
CA ILE A 281 3.46 7.87 19.64
C ILE A 281 3.51 8.01 21.16
#